data_AF-A0A0A9D2A2-F1
#
_entry.id   AF-A0A0A9D2A2-F1
#
_cell.length_a   1.000
_cell.length_b   1.000
_cell.length_c   1.000
_cell.angle_alpha   90.00
_cell.angle_beta   90.00
_cell.angle_gamma   90.00
#
_symmetry.space_group_name_H-M   'P 1'
#
loop_
_entity.id
_entity.type
_entity.pdbx_description
1 polymer ?
#
loop_
_entity_poly.entity_id
_entity_poly.type
_entity_poly.pdbx_seq_one_letter_code
_entity_poly.pdbx_strand_id
1 'polypeptide(L)'
;MQAIDHIINSAAKSNYMSAGQISVPIVFRGPNGAAAGVGAQHSQCYAAWYAHVPGLKVLTPYSAEDARGLLKAAIRDPDPVIFLENELLYGESFPVSAEVLDSSFCLPIGKAKIEREGKDVTITAFSKMVGYALQVCHDVVGNNVKEDDIVK
;
A
#
# COMPACT_ATOMS: atom_id res chain seq x y z
N MET A 1 6.18 13.22 -11.97
CA MET A 1 6.31 12.68 -13.35
C MET A 1 7.71 12.75 -13.96
N GLN A 2 8.60 13.65 -13.51
CA GLN A 2 9.88 13.93 -14.20
C GLN A 2 10.79 12.71 -14.44
N ALA A 3 10.76 11.70 -13.56
CA ALA A 3 11.60 10.50 -13.67
C ALA A 3 10.83 9.22 -14.05
N ILE A 4 9.57 9.33 -14.51
CA ILE A 4 8.73 8.14 -14.75
C ILE A 4 9.28 7.24 -15.87
N ASP A 5 10.01 7.81 -16.84
CA ASP A 5 10.66 7.06 -17.91
C ASP A 5 11.66 6.04 -17.36
N HIS A 6 12.49 6.43 -16.38
CA HIS A 6 13.44 5.51 -15.75
C HIS A 6 12.74 4.39 -14.98
N ILE A 7 11.60 4.69 -14.35
CA ILE A 7 10.82 3.68 -13.62
C ILE A 7 10.21 2.67 -14.60
N ILE A 8 9.61 3.15 -15.69
CA ILE A 8 8.87 2.29 -16.62
C ILE A 8 9.80 1.61 -17.63
N ASN A 9 10.58 2.40 -18.37
CA ASN A 9 11.35 1.90 -19.50
C ASN A 9 12.67 1.28 -19.07
N SER A 10 13.32 1.80 -18.02
CA SER A 10 14.59 1.24 -17.54
C SER A 10 14.40 0.16 -16.47
N ALA A 11 13.52 0.34 -15.48
CA ALA A 11 13.37 -0.66 -14.41
C ALA A 11 12.36 -1.76 -14.77
N ALA A 12 11.07 -1.42 -14.94
CA ALA A 12 10.00 -2.40 -15.06
C ALA A 12 10.20 -3.42 -16.21
N LYS A 13 10.69 -2.96 -17.35
CA LYS A 13 10.79 -3.77 -18.57
C LYS A 13 12.08 -4.58 -18.67
N SER A 14 13.12 -4.26 -17.90
CA SER A 14 14.47 -4.82 -18.11
C SER A 14 14.52 -6.33 -17.95
N ASN A 15 13.85 -6.90 -16.94
CA ASN A 15 13.84 -8.34 -16.75
C ASN A 15 13.19 -9.07 -17.92
N TYR A 16 12.04 -8.57 -18.39
CA TYR A 16 11.35 -9.13 -19.54
C TYR A 16 12.17 -8.99 -20.84
N MET A 17 12.67 -7.79 -21.15
CA MET A 17 13.42 -7.52 -22.39
C MET A 17 14.74 -8.29 -22.46
N SER A 18 15.37 -8.54 -21.31
CA SER A 18 16.60 -9.32 -21.21
C SER A 18 16.35 -10.83 -21.11
N ALA A 19 15.11 -11.30 -21.27
CA ALA A 19 14.72 -12.70 -21.11
C ALA A 19 15.19 -13.30 -19.76
N GLY A 20 15.07 -12.51 -18.68
CA GLY A 20 15.43 -12.90 -17.32
C GLY A 20 16.91 -12.70 -16.95
N GLN A 21 17.76 -12.21 -17.85
CA GLN A 21 19.19 -12.04 -17.58
C GLN A 21 19.53 -10.85 -16.66
N ILE A 22 18.69 -9.82 -16.65
CA ILE A 22 18.89 -8.61 -15.84
C ILE A 22 17.72 -8.45 -14.87
N SER A 23 17.96 -8.66 -13.58
CA SER A 23 17.03 -8.24 -12.52
C SER A 23 17.29 -6.79 -12.13
N VAL A 24 16.26 -6.11 -11.63
CA VAL A 24 16.35 -4.71 -11.18
C VAL A 24 15.78 -4.60 -9.75
N PRO A 25 16.57 -4.98 -8.73
CA PRO A 25 16.14 -4.94 -7.33
C PRO A 25 16.19 -3.49 -6.81
N ILE A 26 15.09 -2.76 -6.96
CA ILE A 26 15.00 -1.35 -6.56
C ILE A 26 13.63 -1.03 -5.96
N VAL A 27 13.62 -0.18 -4.92
CA VAL A 27 12.41 0.34 -4.30
C VAL A 27 12.30 1.84 -4.54
N PHE A 28 11.23 2.27 -5.20
CA PHE A 28 10.86 3.68 -5.33
C PHE A 28 9.80 3.99 -4.29
N ARG A 29 10.13 4.82 -3.30
CA ARG A 29 9.23 5.15 -2.19
C ARG A 29 9.03 6.65 -1.99
N GLY A 30 7.87 7.02 -1.48
CA GLY A 30 7.56 8.39 -1.10
C GLY A 30 6.06 8.62 -0.84
N PRO A 31 5.68 9.79 -0.32
CA PRO A 31 4.29 10.14 -0.08
C PRO A 31 3.51 10.26 -1.40
N ASN A 32 2.28 9.77 -1.38
CA ASN A 32 1.37 9.67 -2.52
C ASN A 32 -0.08 9.96 -2.10
N GLY A 33 -0.82 10.60 -3.00
CA GLY A 33 -2.21 11.00 -2.76
C GLY A 33 -2.33 12.38 -2.09
N ALA A 34 -3.51 12.67 -1.57
CA ALA A 34 -3.82 13.98 -1.00
C ALA A 34 -3.18 14.20 0.37
N ALA A 35 -2.78 15.44 0.63
CA ALA A 35 -2.33 15.98 1.91
C ALA A 35 -3.10 17.26 2.27
N ALA A 36 -2.71 17.95 3.34
CA ALA A 36 -3.42 19.12 3.84
C ALA A 36 -3.03 20.41 3.08
N GLY A 37 -3.94 20.93 2.24
CA GLY A 37 -3.80 22.26 1.63
C GLY A 37 -2.72 22.38 0.55
N VAL A 38 -2.26 21.27 -0.02
CA VAL A 38 -1.12 21.26 -0.97
C VAL A 38 -1.50 21.50 -2.44
N GLY A 39 -2.79 21.63 -2.73
CA GLY A 39 -3.31 22.01 -4.06
C GLY A 39 -3.17 20.92 -5.14
N ALA A 40 -3.46 21.29 -6.39
CA ALA A 40 -3.64 20.34 -7.49
C ALA A 40 -2.37 19.53 -7.83
N GLN A 41 -1.19 20.15 -7.77
CA GLN A 41 0.06 19.54 -8.23
C GLN A 41 0.75 18.64 -7.19
N HIS A 42 0.27 18.64 -5.94
CA HIS A 42 0.84 17.86 -4.83
C HIS A 42 -0.17 16.89 -4.18
N SER A 43 -1.35 16.71 -4.77
CA SER A 43 -2.42 15.84 -4.21
C SER A 43 -2.71 14.58 -5.04
N GLN A 44 -1.88 14.31 -6.05
CA GLN A 44 -2.15 13.26 -7.03
C GLN A 44 -1.84 11.86 -6.47
N CYS A 45 -2.74 10.91 -6.73
CA CYS A 45 -2.52 9.50 -6.48
C CYS A 45 -2.03 8.79 -7.76
N TYR A 46 -0.87 8.15 -7.69
CA TYR A 46 -0.24 7.40 -8.79
C TYR A 46 -0.46 5.89 -8.72
N ALA A 47 -1.26 5.39 -7.78
CA ALA A 47 -1.51 3.95 -7.62
C ALA A 47 -1.99 3.30 -8.92
N ALA A 48 -3.01 3.90 -9.57
CA ALA A 48 -3.51 3.41 -10.84
C ALA A 48 -2.43 3.45 -11.93
N TRP A 49 -1.70 4.56 -12.07
CA TRP A 49 -0.67 4.71 -13.11
C TRP A 49 0.39 3.60 -13.05
N TYR A 50 0.96 3.37 -11.86
CA TYR A 50 1.98 2.34 -11.72
C TYR A 50 1.41 0.93 -11.79
N ALA A 51 0.19 0.69 -11.29
CA ALA A 51 -0.43 -0.63 -11.34
C ALA A 51 -0.75 -1.10 -12.77
N HIS A 52 -0.86 -0.18 -13.73
CA HIS A 52 -1.06 -0.50 -15.15
C HIS A 52 0.23 -0.88 -15.89
N VAL A 53 1.41 -0.82 -15.25
CA VAL A 53 2.70 -1.11 -15.89
C VAL A 53 3.17 -2.52 -15.53
N PRO A 54 3.22 -3.46 -16.48
CA PRO A 54 3.81 -4.78 -16.25
C PRO A 54 5.28 -4.69 -15.84
N GLY A 55 5.69 -5.56 -14.91
CA GLY A 55 7.05 -5.58 -14.36
C GLY A 55 7.25 -4.69 -13.14
N LEU A 56 6.23 -3.93 -12.71
CA LEU A 56 6.21 -3.26 -11.41
C LEU A 56 5.36 -4.03 -10.40
N LYS A 57 5.81 -4.05 -9.14
CA LYS A 57 4.97 -4.34 -7.98
C LYS A 57 4.59 -3.02 -7.30
N VAL A 58 3.32 -2.81 -6.97
CA VAL A 58 2.84 -1.55 -6.38
C VAL A 58 2.20 -1.80 -5.03
N LEU A 59 2.74 -1.17 -3.99
CA LEU A 59 2.33 -1.35 -2.60
C LEU A 59 1.86 -0.01 -2.02
N THR A 60 0.79 -0.03 -1.25
CA THR A 60 0.15 1.16 -0.64
C THR A 60 -0.22 0.87 0.82
N PRO A 61 0.74 0.96 1.77
CA PRO A 61 0.49 0.61 3.18
C PRO A 61 -0.51 1.54 3.86
N TYR A 62 -1.21 1.02 4.88
CA TYR A 62 -2.10 1.78 5.76
C TYR A 62 -1.56 1.87 7.19
N SER A 63 -1.27 0.73 7.82
CA SER A 63 -0.86 0.67 9.23
C SER A 63 0.66 0.69 9.42
N ALA A 64 1.12 0.90 10.66
CA ALA A 64 2.54 0.76 11.00
C ALA A 64 3.08 -0.66 10.75
N GLU A 65 2.23 -1.68 10.95
CA GLU A 65 2.53 -3.08 10.62
C GLU A 65 2.75 -3.26 9.12
N ASP A 66 1.82 -2.76 8.28
CA ASP A 66 1.93 -2.82 6.83
C ASP A 66 3.19 -2.11 6.35
N ALA A 67 3.40 -0.88 6.82
CA ALA A 67 4.53 -0.06 6.41
C ALA A 67 5.85 -0.77 6.70
N ARG A 68 6.01 -1.31 7.91
CA ARG A 68 7.23 -2.03 8.31
C ARG A 68 7.39 -3.35 7.57
N GLY A 69 6.36 -4.17 7.54
CA GLY A 69 6.41 -5.52 6.97
C GLY A 69 6.57 -5.51 5.45
N LEU A 70 5.84 -4.65 4.76
CA LEU A 70 5.88 -4.54 3.30
C LEU A 70 7.12 -3.81 2.80
N LEU A 71 7.64 -2.79 3.51
CA LEU A 71 8.87 -2.12 3.08
C LEU A 71 10.06 -3.08 3.15
N LYS A 72 10.12 -3.91 4.20
CA LYS A 72 11.15 -4.96 4.31
C LYS A 72 11.00 -6.02 3.22
N ALA A 73 9.76 -6.39 2.87
CA ALA A 73 9.50 -7.28 1.76
C ALA A 73 9.96 -6.67 0.43
N ALA A 74 9.61 -5.40 0.18
CA ALA A 74 9.97 -4.66 -1.02
C ALA A 74 11.50 -4.58 -1.22
N ILE A 75 12.25 -4.29 -0.15
CA ILE A 75 13.72 -4.20 -0.20
C ILE A 75 14.36 -5.57 -0.53
N ARG A 76 13.72 -6.67 -0.14
CA ARG A 76 14.20 -8.04 -0.38
C ARG A 76 13.74 -8.60 -1.72
N ASP A 77 12.84 -7.92 -2.41
CA ASP A 77 12.26 -8.37 -3.67
C ASP A 77 13.25 -8.15 -4.82
N PRO A 78 13.43 -9.13 -5.74
CA PRO A 78 14.36 -8.99 -6.86
C PRO A 78 13.84 -8.08 -7.98
N ASP A 79 12.57 -7.68 -7.93
CA ASP A 79 11.90 -6.87 -8.95
C ASP A 79 11.75 -5.40 -8.52
N PRO A 80 11.47 -4.48 -9.46
CA PRO A 80 11.16 -3.09 -9.11
C PRO A 80 9.86 -2.97 -8.31
N VAL A 81 9.94 -2.34 -7.14
CA VAL A 81 8.78 -2.09 -6.27
C VAL A 81 8.51 -0.61 -6.12
N ILE A 82 7.25 -0.22 -6.33
CA ILE A 82 6.72 1.10 -6.01
C ILE A 82 6.05 1.03 -4.64
N PHE A 83 6.49 1.88 -3.72
CA PHE A 83 6.00 1.93 -2.35
C PHE A 83 5.38 3.30 -2.07
N LEU A 84 4.06 3.36 -2.22
CA LEU A 84 3.25 4.58 -2.19
C LEU A 84 2.74 4.84 -0.77
N GLU A 85 3.47 5.66 -0.03
CA GLU A 85 3.13 6.05 1.34
C GLU A 85 2.05 7.13 1.34
N ASN A 86 1.51 7.47 2.51
CA ASN A 86 0.62 8.62 2.65
C ASN A 86 1.10 9.54 3.75
N GLU A 87 1.30 10.82 3.41
CA GLU A 87 1.86 11.82 4.32
C GLU A 87 1.05 11.93 5.63
N LEU A 88 -0.27 11.92 5.52
CA LEU A 88 -1.15 12.09 6.68
C LEU A 88 -1.09 10.90 7.65
N LEU A 89 -0.61 9.73 7.20
CA LEU A 89 -0.46 8.55 8.06
C LEU A 89 0.87 8.53 8.82
N TYR A 90 1.85 9.37 8.48
CA TYR A 90 3.13 9.38 9.20
C TYR A 90 3.00 9.82 10.65
N GLY A 91 2.03 10.69 10.96
CA GLY A 91 1.76 11.17 12.31
C GLY A 91 0.78 10.29 13.10
N GLU A 92 0.19 9.28 12.48
CA GLU A 92 -0.80 8.41 13.11
C GLU A 92 -0.13 7.30 13.93
N SER A 93 -0.70 7.01 15.09
CA SER A 93 -0.22 5.93 15.97
C SER A 93 -1.08 4.69 15.81
N PHE A 94 -0.42 3.54 15.65
CA PHE A 94 -1.07 2.25 15.54
C PHE A 94 -0.61 1.33 16.68
N PRO A 95 -1.47 0.42 17.17
CA PRO A 95 -1.01 -0.69 18.00
C PRO A 95 0.02 -1.53 17.23
N VAL A 96 1.13 -1.87 17.89
CA VAL A 96 2.21 -2.67 17.30
C VAL A 96 2.51 -3.85 18.24
N SER A 97 2.41 -5.07 17.73
CA SER A 97 2.71 -6.28 18.49
C SER A 97 4.23 -6.51 18.61
N ALA A 98 4.64 -7.35 19.57
CA ALA A 98 6.04 -7.75 19.71
C ALA A 98 6.58 -8.48 18.46
N GLU A 99 5.71 -9.20 17.74
CA GLU A 99 6.05 -9.87 16.48
C GLU A 99 6.45 -8.85 15.41
N VAL A 100 5.67 -7.76 15.25
CA VAL A 100 5.99 -6.69 14.29
C VAL A 100 7.35 -6.06 14.60
N LEU A 101 7.70 -5.95 15.89
CA LEU A 101 8.98 -5.41 16.34
C LEU A 101 10.17 -6.33 16.08
N ASP A 102 9.94 -7.58 15.69
CA ASP A 102 11.02 -8.49 15.34
C ASP A 102 11.76 -8.05 14.06
N SER A 103 13.05 -8.37 14.00
CA SER A 103 13.92 -8.03 12.87
C SER A 103 13.66 -8.89 11.64
N SER A 104 13.08 -10.08 11.79
CA SER A 104 12.68 -10.96 10.70
C SER A 104 11.31 -10.60 10.12
N PHE A 105 10.44 -9.94 10.90
CA PHE A 105 9.06 -9.61 10.51
C PHE A 105 8.96 -9.05 9.08
N CYS A 106 8.12 -9.69 8.26
CA CYS A 106 7.94 -9.39 6.85
C CYS A 106 6.53 -9.81 6.45
N LEU A 107 5.88 -9.02 5.60
CA LEU A 107 4.56 -9.36 5.06
C LEU A 107 4.68 -9.89 3.62
N PRO A 108 3.81 -10.82 3.20
CA PRO A 108 3.80 -11.29 1.82
C PRO A 108 3.26 -10.22 0.87
N ILE A 109 4.02 -9.92 -0.18
CA ILE A 109 3.56 -9.06 -1.28
C ILE A 109 2.43 -9.78 -2.05
N GLY A 110 1.41 -9.02 -2.47
CA GLY A 110 0.28 -9.54 -3.25
C GLY A 110 -0.80 -10.21 -2.40
N LYS A 111 -0.79 -10.01 -1.09
CA LYS A 111 -1.85 -10.45 -0.17
C LYS A 111 -2.53 -9.24 0.45
N ALA A 112 -3.86 -9.19 0.34
CA ALA A 112 -4.67 -8.25 1.08
C ALA A 112 -4.82 -8.72 2.53
N LYS A 113 -4.97 -7.76 3.44
CA LYS A 113 -5.29 -7.99 4.85
C LYS A 113 -6.78 -7.71 5.07
N ILE A 114 -7.45 -8.58 5.81
CA ILE A 114 -8.80 -8.33 6.31
C ILE A 114 -8.64 -7.54 7.61
N GLU A 115 -8.98 -6.26 7.59
CA GLU A 115 -8.90 -5.40 8.79
C GLU A 115 -10.07 -5.62 9.75
N ARG A 116 -11.21 -6.11 9.22
CA ARG A 116 -12.41 -6.43 9.99
C ARG A 116 -13.20 -7.52 9.26
N GLU A 117 -13.75 -8.46 10.03
CA GLU A 117 -14.66 -9.51 9.52
C GLU A 117 -16.15 -9.10 9.59
N GLY A 118 -16.97 -9.68 8.71
CA GLY A 118 -18.41 -9.55 8.60
C GLY A 118 -18.94 -10.10 7.26
N LYS A 119 -20.23 -9.90 6.98
CA LYS A 119 -20.96 -10.79 6.03
C LYS A 119 -21.87 -10.10 5.01
N ASP A 120 -22.27 -8.85 5.22
CA ASP A 120 -23.29 -8.24 4.37
C ASP A 120 -22.71 -7.48 3.16
N VAL A 121 -21.56 -6.82 3.35
CA VAL A 121 -20.90 -6.01 2.31
C VAL A 121 -19.38 -6.18 2.40
N THR A 122 -18.73 -6.26 1.24
CA THR A 122 -17.28 -6.16 1.08
C THR A 122 -16.88 -4.72 0.78
N ILE A 123 -15.98 -4.17 1.60
CA ILE A 123 -15.40 -2.85 1.39
C ILE A 123 -13.91 -3.00 1.14
N THR A 124 -13.48 -2.68 -0.07
CA THR A 124 -12.05 -2.67 -0.43
C THR A 124 -11.52 -1.25 -0.40
N ALA A 125 -10.45 -1.04 0.35
CA ALA A 125 -9.74 0.22 0.41
C ALA A 125 -8.23 -0.03 0.50
N PHE A 126 -7.45 1.02 0.24
CA PHE A 126 -6.01 0.98 0.43
C PHE A 126 -5.53 2.33 1.00
N SER A 127 -4.33 2.32 1.60
CA SER A 127 -3.75 3.50 2.22
C SER A 127 -4.73 4.19 3.20
N LYS A 128 -4.76 5.52 3.26
CA LYS A 128 -5.58 6.29 4.20
C LYS A 128 -7.08 5.96 4.12
N MET A 129 -7.58 5.52 2.96
CA MET A 129 -8.99 5.17 2.80
C MET A 129 -9.42 3.95 3.64
N VAL A 130 -8.47 3.10 4.06
CA VAL A 130 -8.76 2.00 4.99
C VAL A 130 -9.26 2.54 6.34
N GLY A 131 -8.62 3.58 6.89
CA GLY A 131 -9.06 4.20 8.14
C GLY A 131 -10.47 4.77 8.06
N TYR A 132 -10.82 5.43 6.94
CA TYR A 132 -12.19 5.91 6.71
C TYR A 132 -13.20 4.77 6.55
N ALA A 133 -12.83 3.68 5.86
CA ALA A 133 -13.68 2.51 5.74
C ALA A 133 -13.98 1.88 7.10
N LEU A 134 -12.96 1.76 7.97
CA LEU A 134 -13.13 1.24 9.34
C LEU A 134 -14.02 2.15 10.19
N GLN A 135 -13.87 3.47 10.08
CA GLN A 135 -14.73 4.42 10.79
C GLN A 135 -16.21 4.27 10.40
N VAL A 136 -16.50 4.18 9.09
CA VAL A 136 -17.88 3.97 8.63
C VAL A 136 -18.45 2.65 9.15
N CYS A 137 -17.66 1.58 9.19
CA CYS A 137 -18.11 0.30 9.73
C CYS A 137 -18.42 0.37 11.23
N HIS A 138 -17.72 1.22 12.00
CA HIS A 138 -18.05 1.46 13.41
C HIS A 138 -19.38 2.22 13.54
N ASP A 139 -19.55 3.29 12.77
CA ASP A 139 -20.73 4.17 12.85
C ASP A 139 -22.02 3.47 12.41
N VAL A 140 -21.95 2.56 11.43
CA VAL A 140 -23.12 1.77 10.99
C VAL A 140 -23.54 0.76 12.06
N VAL A 141 -22.60 0.11 12.76
CA VAL A 141 -22.90 -0.79 13.88
C VAL A 141 -23.53 -0.04 15.05
N GLY A 142 -23.06 1.16 15.36
CA GLY A 142 -23.66 2.03 16.38
C GLY A 142 -25.12 2.42 16.12
N ASN A 143 -25.63 2.26 14.89
CA ASN A 143 -26.96 2.68 14.45
C ASN A 143 -27.97 1.53 14.19
N ASN A 144 -27.82 0.38 14.86
CA ASN A 144 -28.67 -0.83 14.79
C ASN A 144 -28.25 -1.92 13.79
N VAL A 145 -26.95 -2.13 13.60
CA VAL A 145 -26.42 -3.27 12.84
C VAL A 145 -25.54 -4.09 13.78
N LYS A 146 -25.69 -5.41 13.86
CA LYS A 146 -24.96 -6.26 14.83
C LYS A 146 -23.45 -6.21 14.52
N GLU A 147 -22.60 -6.37 15.53
CA GLU A 147 -21.13 -6.32 15.34
C GLU A 147 -20.61 -7.26 14.24
N ASP A 148 -21.27 -8.42 14.05
CA ASP A 148 -20.96 -9.47 13.08
C ASP A 148 -21.38 -9.16 11.61
N ASP A 149 -21.98 -8.00 11.36
CA ASP A 149 -22.68 -7.73 10.10
C ASP A 149 -21.77 -7.11 9.02
N ILE A 150 -20.56 -6.63 9.34
CA ILE A 150 -19.79 -5.79 8.38
C ILE A 150 -18.33 -6.24 8.13
N VAL A 151 -18.06 -6.67 6.88
CA VAL A 151 -16.78 -6.77 6.12
C VAL A 151 -16.13 -8.16 5.90
N LYS A 152 -16.12 -8.67 4.66
CA LYS A 152 -15.05 -9.56 4.16
C LYS A 152 -14.28 -8.87 3.05
#